data_AF-W1YCG6-F1
#
_entry.id   AF-W1YCG6-F1
#
_cell.length_a   1.000
_cell.length_b   1.000
_cell.length_c   1.000
_cell.angle_alpha   90.00
_cell.angle_beta   90.00
_cell.angle_gamma   90.00
#
_symmetry.space_group_name_H-M   'P 1'
#
loop_
_entity.id
_entity.type
_entity.pdbx_description
1 polymer ?
#
loop_
_entity_poly.entity_id
_entity_poly.type
_entity_poly.pdbx_seq_one_letter_code
_entity_poly.pdbx_strand_id
1 'polypeptide(L)' 'RQTMLSQEWGAEHVTDTGYLRLYISQLRKKLEPEPSNPRYLITDAGMGYRLVLDPHD' A
#
# COMPACT_ATOMS: atom_id res chain seq x y z
N ARG A 1 -19.26 -1.28 18.60
CA ARG A 1 -18.91 -0.83 17.22
C ARG A 1 -17.92 0.31 17.37
N GLN A 2 -16.62 0.00 17.42
CA GLN A 2 -15.56 0.99 17.61
C GLN A 2 -15.12 1.48 16.22
N THR A 3 -15.35 2.76 15.98
CA THR A 3 -14.77 3.56 14.90
C THR A 3 -13.25 3.52 14.94
N MET A 4 -12.60 3.06 13.87
CA MET A 4 -11.19 3.35 13.61
C MET A 4 -11.08 4.32 12.46
N LEU A 5 -10.54 5.48 12.83
CA LEU A 5 -10.17 6.63 12.03
C LEU A 5 -9.52 6.22 10.71
N SER A 6 -10.20 6.53 9.60
CA SER A 6 -9.57 6.68 8.29
C SER A 6 -8.59 7.84 8.41
N GLN A 7 -7.35 7.53 8.80
CA GLN A 7 -6.25 8.47 8.74
C GLN A 7 -5.94 8.73 7.26
N GLU A 8 -6.57 9.79 6.74
CA GLU A 8 -5.98 10.86 5.95
C GLU A 8 -4.60 10.54 5.34
N TRP A 9 -4.51 9.58 4.41
CA TRP A 9 -3.31 9.40 3.62
C TRP A 9 -3.42 10.29 2.38
N GLY A 10 -2.86 11.48 2.60
CA GLY A 10 -2.78 12.60 1.68
C GLY A 10 -2.16 12.22 0.34
N ALA A 11 -2.86 12.64 -0.71
CA ALA A 11 -2.41 12.67 -2.09
C ALA A 11 -1.30 13.72 -2.33
N GLU A 12 -0.42 13.99 -1.37
CA GLU A 12 0.44 15.20 -1.42
C GLU A 12 1.79 15.02 -2.09
N HIS A 13 2.22 13.81 -2.49
CA HIS A 13 3.48 13.65 -3.23
C HIS A 13 3.35 12.72 -4.44
N VAL A 14 2.48 13.11 -5.39
CA VAL A 14 2.39 12.54 -6.76
C VAL A 14 3.48 13.15 -7.67
N THR A 15 4.69 13.37 -7.17
CA THR A 15 5.76 13.99 -7.97
C THR A 15 6.82 13.02 -8.45
N ASP A 16 6.77 11.74 -8.04
CA ASP A 16 7.64 10.72 -8.67
C ASP A 16 7.03 9.31 -8.68
N THR A 17 5.91 9.18 -9.40
CA THR A 17 5.12 7.94 -9.52
C THR A 17 5.93 6.74 -10.01
N GLY A 18 6.98 6.97 -10.81
CA GLY A 18 7.88 5.93 -11.30
C GLY A 18 8.71 5.29 -10.20
N TYR A 19 9.39 6.09 -9.37
CA TYR A 19 10.21 5.59 -8.28
C TYR A 19 9.37 4.94 -7.18
N LEU A 20 8.22 5.52 -6.83
CA LEU A 20 7.33 4.94 -5.84
C LEU A 20 6.89 3.52 -6.24
N ARG A 21 6.50 3.33 -7.50
CA ARG A 21 6.12 2.00 -8.03
C ARG A 21 7.28 1.01 -7.97
N LEU A 22 8.51 1.46 -8.28
CA LEU A 22 9.71 0.62 -8.19
C LEU A 22 9.97 0.19 -6.73
N TYR A 23 9.91 1.12 -5.78
CA TYR A 23 10.12 0.81 -4.36
C TYR A 23 9.04 -0.13 -3.82
N ILE A 24 7.76 0.09 -4.15
CA ILE A 24 6.68 -0.82 -3.76
C ILE A 24 6.92 -2.23 -4.33
N SER A 25 7.36 -2.34 -5.59
CA SER A 25 7.70 -3.64 -6.18
C SER A 25 8.82 -4.36 -5.41
N GLN A 26 9.86 -3.62 -5.00
CA GLN A 26 10.95 -4.18 -4.20
C GLN A 26 10.50 -4.58 -2.78
N LEU A 27 9.64 -3.78 -2.15
CA LEU A 27 9.09 -4.09 -0.83
C LEU A 27 8.20 -5.33 -0.87
N ARG A 28 7.34 -5.46 -1.90
CA ARG A 28 6.50 -6.65 -2.06
C ARG A 28 7.33 -7.93 -2.16
N LYS A 29 8.45 -7.90 -2.88
CA LYS A 29 9.38 -9.04 -2.94
C LYS A 29 9.99 -9.45 -1.60
N LYS A 30 10.03 -8.54 -0.62
CA LYS A 30 10.62 -8.78 0.70
C LYS A 30 9.59 -9.13 1.77
N LEU A 31 8.38 -8.57 1.65
CA LEU A 31 7.35 -8.60 2.70
C LEU A 31 6.16 -9.51 2.35
N GLU A 32 5.86 -9.67 1.07
CA GLU A 32 4.72 -10.49 0.63
C GLU A 32 5.17 -11.95 0.44
N PRO A 33 4.35 -12.93 0.88
CA PRO A 33 4.56 -14.32 0.53
C PRO A 33 4.52 -14.55 -0.99
N GLU A 34 3.63 -13.85 -1.70
CA GLU A 34 3.51 -13.86 -3.15
C GLU A 34 3.40 -12.43 -3.68
N PRO A 35 4.48 -11.86 -4.28
CA PRO A 35 4.50 -10.45 -4.69
C PRO A 35 3.45 -10.07 -5.73
N SER A 36 2.97 -11.04 -6.51
CA SER A 36 1.90 -10.84 -7.50
C SER A 36 0.50 -10.77 -6.87
N ASN A 37 0.34 -11.25 -5.63
CA ASN A 37 -0.89 -11.22 -4.86
C ASN A 37 -0.66 -10.56 -3.47
N PRO A 38 -0.46 -9.22 -3.42
CA PRO A 38 -0.06 -8.54 -2.21
C PRO A 38 -1.17 -8.50 -1.16
N ARG A 39 -0.82 -8.83 0.09
CA ARG A 39 -1.70 -8.79 1.27
C ARG A 39 -1.43 -7.59 2.16
N TYR A 40 -0.21 -7.08 2.20
CA TYR A 40 0.19 -5.96 3.06
C TYR A 40 0.23 -4.63 2.29
N LEU A 41 0.80 -4.60 1.09
CA LEU A 41 0.96 -3.38 0.29
C LEU A 41 -0.07 -3.35 -0.85
N ILE A 42 -1.24 -2.75 -0.60
CA ILE A 42 -2.37 -2.73 -1.54
C ILE A 42 -2.28 -1.52 -2.45
N THR A 43 -2.48 -1.71 -3.76
CA THR A 43 -2.67 -0.60 -4.70
C THR A 43 -4.13 -0.18 -4.68
N ASP A 44 -4.40 1.08 -4.35
CA ASP A 44 -5.73 1.69 -4.42
C ASP A 44 -5.79 2.60 -5.65
N ALA A 45 -6.65 2.26 -6.61
CA ALA A 45 -6.72 2.93 -7.89
C ALA A 45 -7.17 4.39 -7.71
N GLY A 46 -6.31 5.34 -8.06
CA GLY A 46 -6.57 6.78 -7.90
C GLY A 46 -6.20 7.35 -6.52
N MET A 47 -5.85 6.51 -5.54
CA MET A 47 -5.42 6.95 -4.19
C MET A 47 -3.98 6.58 -3.86
N GLY A 48 -3.36 5.64 -4.58
CA GLY A 48 -1.95 5.27 -4.42
C GLY A 48 -1.77 3.92 -3.75
N TYR A 49 -1.01 3.85 -2.66
CA TYR A 49 -0.70 2.60 -1.96
C TYR A 49 -1.13 2.66 -0.50
N ARG A 50 -1.67 1.56 0.01
CA ARG A 50 -2.08 1.39 1.41
C ARG A 50 -1.33 0.24 2.06
N LEU A 51 -0.92 0.43 3.31
CA LEU A 51 -0.33 -0.61 4.15
C LEU A 51 -1.42 -1.20 5.05
N VAL A 52 -1.56 -2.52 5.03
CA VAL A 52 -2.42 -3.30 5.91
C VAL A 52 -1.50 -4.14 6.78
N LEU A 53 -1.52 -3.94 8.11
CA LEU A 53 -0.61 -4.61 9.04
C LEU A 53 -1.15 -5.95 9.57
N ASP A 54 -2.46 -6.14 9.49
CA ASP A 54 -3.15 -7.35 9.95
C ASP A 54 -4.08 -7.86 8.84
N PRO A 55 -3.55 -8.50 7.78
CA PRO A 55 -4.37 -9.09 6.74
C PRO A 55 -4.99 -10.40 7.24
N HIS A 56 -5.98 -10.28 8.13
CA HIS A 56 -6.85 -11.36 8.56
C HIS A 56 -8.30 -11.08 8.13
N ASP A 57 -8.57 -11.42 6.87
CA ASP A 57 -9.34 -12.62 6.46
C ASP A 57 -8.38 -13.56 5.70
#